data_AF-A0A2H0C0D6-F1
#
_entry.id   AF-A0A2H0C0D6-F1
#
_cell.length_a   1.000
_cell.length_b   1.000
_cell.length_c   1.000
_cell.angle_alpha   90.00
_cell.angle_beta   90.00
_cell.angle_gamma   90.00
#
_symmetry.space_group_name_H-M   'P 1'
#
loop_
_entity.id
_entity.type
_entity.pdbx_description
1 polymer ?
#
loop_
_entity_poly.entity_id
_entity_poly.type
_entity_poly.pdbx_seq_one_letter_code
_entity_poly.pdbx_strand_id
1 'polypeptide(L)'
;MPKIKDIPKIDRPREKFLKKGPSALSKSDLLAILLGSGIKGKNVQKLAQQIISKFSKNFLNIKIGDLLEISGIGQAKALQITAAISLVKRFYDEKNTANIVIRNLKDVLTLTYDLRDKRKEYLVCLYLDARNILIRKEIISVGLLDKALIHPREIFYPAVELNSASIILVHNHPSGDSSPSKKDIEVVMKKSQAGEIMGIAVLDFIITTNSENYSFYKKLKKSDKNLDYVADGIQETLFTLLEIEKTSYEVNAERIQETYFYIPQIKKNYFQLQNRRYIGSKYKLIQWIFSIINRECEKGNSFADIFAGTGVVSAVAARHYEKIILNDFLYSNYAIYQAFFSNEDWDKDKIDNVIKNYNNINTENLEGNYFSQHFGGKYFSLNSSKIIGFIRENIEENKKNLTRKEYYILIASLLYSIDKIANTVGHYDAYFKKSYIEDGFFMRSIDPVNVKSGSLSH
;
A
#
# COMPACT_ATOMS: atom_id res chain seq x y z
N MET A 1 -21.20 53.48 -26.32
CA MET A 1 -20.72 52.52 -25.30
C MET A 1 -19.28 52.14 -25.62
N PRO A 2 -18.41 52.02 -24.60
CA PRO A 2 -17.02 51.66 -24.80
C PRO A 2 -16.88 50.27 -25.47
N LYS A 3 -16.04 50.20 -26.49
CA LYS A 3 -15.61 48.97 -27.15
C LYS A 3 -14.68 48.22 -26.18
N ILE A 4 -14.56 46.90 -26.34
CA ILE A 4 -13.62 46.08 -25.53
C ILE A 4 -12.18 46.60 -25.66
N LYS A 5 -11.85 47.24 -26.80
CA LYS A 5 -10.55 47.87 -27.02
C LYS A 5 -10.26 49.04 -26.05
N ASP A 6 -11.30 49.61 -25.45
CA ASP A 6 -11.21 50.74 -24.52
C ASP A 6 -10.95 50.26 -23.07
N ILE A 7 -11.03 48.95 -22.82
CA ILE A 7 -10.64 48.32 -21.56
C ILE A 7 -9.12 48.07 -21.60
N PRO A 8 -8.38 48.39 -20.52
CA PRO A 8 -6.97 48.06 -20.38
C PRO A 8 -6.73 46.60 -20.75
N LYS A 9 -5.67 46.31 -21.53
CA LYS A 9 -5.38 44.94 -22.00
C LYS A 9 -5.35 43.93 -20.85
N ILE A 10 -4.91 44.32 -19.67
CA ILE A 10 -4.80 43.44 -18.50
C ILE A 10 -6.15 43.03 -17.89
N ASP A 11 -7.20 43.81 -18.13
CA ASP A 11 -8.55 43.59 -17.59
C ASP A 11 -9.50 42.95 -18.61
N ARG A 12 -9.03 42.74 -19.84
CA ARG A 12 -9.79 42.02 -20.86
C ARG A 12 -9.84 40.54 -20.50
N PRO A 13 -11.00 39.86 -20.64
CA PRO A 13 -11.17 38.49 -20.15
C PRO A 13 -10.12 37.49 -20.68
N ARG A 14 -9.79 37.51 -21.97
CA ARG A 14 -8.85 36.55 -22.57
C ARG A 14 -7.44 36.74 -22.03
N GLU A 15 -6.98 37.98 -22.02
CA GLU A 15 -5.66 38.36 -21.53
C GLU A 15 -5.53 38.11 -20.02
N LYS A 16 -6.60 38.38 -19.26
CA LYS A 16 -6.68 38.05 -17.83
C LYS A 16 -6.61 36.54 -17.59
N PHE A 17 -7.30 35.75 -18.40
CA PHE A 17 -7.28 34.27 -18.32
C PHE A 17 -5.88 33.73 -18.60
N LEU A 18 -5.21 34.22 -19.65
CA LEU A 18 -3.85 33.79 -20.00
C LEU A 18 -2.81 34.18 -18.94
N LYS A 19 -2.96 35.34 -18.30
CA LYS A 19 -1.96 35.84 -17.33
C LYS A 19 -2.19 35.35 -15.89
N LYS A 20 -3.45 35.22 -15.46
CA LYS A 20 -3.82 34.94 -14.05
C LYS A 20 -4.60 33.63 -13.86
N GLY A 21 -4.91 32.91 -14.93
CA GLY A 21 -5.67 31.67 -14.89
C GLY A 21 -7.19 31.85 -14.69
N PRO A 22 -7.95 30.74 -14.73
CA PRO A 22 -9.42 30.75 -14.68
C PRO A 22 -9.99 31.27 -13.36
N SER A 23 -9.29 31.09 -12.23
CA SER A 23 -9.74 31.51 -10.91
C SER A 23 -9.84 33.03 -10.73
N ALA A 24 -9.15 33.80 -11.57
CA ALA A 24 -9.19 35.26 -11.54
C ALA A 24 -10.37 35.87 -12.30
N LEU A 25 -11.24 35.05 -12.93
CA LEU A 25 -12.34 35.50 -13.78
C LEU A 25 -13.70 35.33 -13.11
N SER A 26 -14.59 36.29 -13.35
CA SER A 26 -15.99 36.15 -12.98
C SER A 26 -16.73 35.19 -13.93
N LYS A 27 -17.93 34.74 -13.55
CA LYS A 27 -18.82 33.93 -14.42
C LYS A 27 -19.09 34.64 -15.75
N SER A 28 -19.31 35.95 -15.72
CA SER A 28 -19.48 36.78 -16.91
C SER A 28 -18.22 36.87 -17.77
N ASP A 29 -17.03 36.89 -17.18
CA ASP A 29 -15.78 36.92 -17.95
C ASP A 29 -15.55 35.60 -18.69
N LEU A 30 -15.81 34.47 -18.02
CA LEU A 30 -15.72 33.14 -18.65
C LEU A 30 -16.71 33.01 -19.82
N LEU A 31 -17.96 33.44 -19.63
CA LEU A 31 -18.96 33.44 -20.69
C LEU A 31 -18.61 34.41 -21.83
N ALA A 32 -18.00 35.55 -21.51
CA ALA A 32 -17.52 36.50 -22.50
C ALA A 32 -16.42 35.93 -23.39
N ILE A 33 -15.50 35.11 -22.83
CA ILE A 33 -14.48 34.39 -23.60
C ILE A 33 -15.14 33.42 -24.57
N LEU A 34 -16.10 32.62 -24.08
CA LEU A 34 -16.83 31.65 -24.89
C LEU A 34 -17.55 32.33 -26.06
N LEU A 35 -18.32 33.39 -25.78
CA LEU A 35 -19.05 34.14 -26.81
C LEU A 35 -18.14 34.78 -27.88
N GLY A 36 -16.91 35.13 -27.49
CA GLY A 36 -15.86 35.69 -28.35
C GLY A 36 -16.10 37.12 -28.84
N SER A 37 -17.35 37.48 -29.16
CA SER A 37 -17.74 38.81 -29.65
C SER A 37 -19.09 39.25 -29.11
N GLY A 38 -19.31 40.57 -29.06
CA GLY A 38 -20.59 41.17 -28.70
C GLY A 38 -21.61 41.10 -29.83
N ILE A 39 -22.66 41.90 -29.73
CA ILE A 39 -23.69 42.10 -30.74
C ILE A 39 -23.75 43.60 -31.10
N LYS A 40 -24.47 43.95 -32.16
CA LYS A 40 -24.66 45.36 -32.53
C LYS A 40 -25.26 46.12 -31.34
N GLY A 41 -24.57 47.16 -30.88
CA GLY A 41 -24.99 47.99 -29.74
C GLY A 41 -24.63 47.47 -28.33
N LYS A 42 -24.11 46.23 -28.17
CA LYS A 42 -23.74 45.69 -26.86
C LYS A 42 -22.44 44.87 -26.91
N ASN A 43 -21.45 45.27 -26.11
CA ASN A 43 -20.16 44.57 -26.04
C ASN A 43 -20.29 43.18 -25.38
N VAL A 44 -19.30 42.31 -25.58
CA VAL A 44 -19.37 40.90 -25.15
C VAL A 44 -19.50 40.73 -23.64
N GLN A 45 -18.87 41.60 -22.84
CA GLN A 45 -18.95 41.54 -21.38
C GLN A 45 -20.36 41.90 -20.89
N LYS A 46 -20.97 42.96 -21.43
CA LYS A 46 -22.35 43.33 -21.09
C LYS A 46 -23.35 42.28 -21.55
N LEU A 47 -23.10 41.64 -22.71
CA LEU A 47 -23.92 40.53 -23.18
C LEU A 47 -23.81 39.33 -22.26
N ALA A 48 -22.59 38.93 -21.88
CA ALA A 48 -22.36 37.83 -20.94
C ALA A 48 -23.01 38.11 -19.57
N GLN A 49 -22.87 39.33 -19.05
CA GLN A 49 -23.48 39.72 -17.79
C GLN A 49 -25.01 39.67 -17.85
N GLN A 50 -25.63 40.09 -18.96
CA GLN A 50 -27.08 39.97 -19.17
C GLN A 50 -27.54 38.51 -19.19
N ILE A 51 -26.81 37.61 -19.84
CA ILE A 51 -27.18 36.18 -19.89
C ILE A 51 -27.05 35.58 -18.48
N ILE A 52 -25.94 35.84 -17.78
CA ILE A 52 -25.73 35.37 -16.41
C ILE A 52 -26.81 35.92 -15.47
N SER A 53 -27.21 37.18 -15.60
CA SER A 53 -28.25 37.77 -14.76
C SER A 53 -29.65 37.23 -15.09
N LYS A 54 -29.99 37.04 -16.39
CA LYS A 54 -31.30 36.54 -16.81
C LYS A 54 -31.55 35.12 -16.29
N PHE A 55 -30.55 34.25 -16.38
CA PHE A 55 -30.72 32.83 -16.03
C PHE A 55 -30.22 32.45 -14.64
N SER A 56 -29.25 33.17 -14.07
CA SER A 56 -28.76 33.02 -12.69
C SER A 56 -28.65 31.55 -12.23
N LYS A 57 -29.52 31.10 -11.31
CA LYS A 57 -29.55 29.73 -10.78
C LYS A 57 -29.91 28.66 -11.83
N ASN A 58 -30.67 29.03 -12.86
CA ASN A 58 -31.11 28.13 -13.93
C ASN A 58 -30.12 28.06 -15.11
N PHE A 59 -28.93 28.65 -14.99
CA PHE A 59 -27.97 28.73 -16.09
C PHE A 59 -27.60 27.36 -16.69
N LEU A 60 -27.46 26.33 -15.86
CA LEU A 60 -27.14 24.97 -16.34
C LEU A 60 -28.29 24.32 -17.11
N ASN A 61 -29.53 24.82 -16.99
CA ASN A 61 -30.72 24.23 -17.61
C ASN A 61 -31.21 25.00 -18.84
N ILE A 62 -30.44 25.97 -19.31
CA ILE A 62 -30.74 26.75 -20.52
C ILE A 62 -30.86 25.83 -21.74
N LYS A 63 -31.94 25.99 -22.50
CA LYS A 63 -32.14 25.39 -23.83
C LYS A 63 -31.76 26.39 -24.92
N ILE A 64 -31.56 25.89 -26.14
CA ILE A 64 -31.25 26.73 -27.31
C ILE A 64 -32.32 27.81 -27.50
N GLY A 65 -33.61 27.46 -27.36
CA GLY A 65 -34.74 28.38 -27.50
C GLY A 65 -34.64 29.59 -26.57
N ASP A 66 -34.28 29.38 -25.29
CA ASP A 66 -34.19 30.45 -24.29
C ASP A 66 -33.14 31.51 -24.64
N LEU A 67 -32.05 31.09 -25.30
CA LEU A 67 -30.98 31.98 -25.75
C LEU A 67 -31.36 32.74 -27.02
N LEU A 68 -32.16 32.14 -27.91
CA LEU A 68 -32.62 32.78 -29.15
C LEU A 68 -33.59 33.94 -28.86
N GLU A 69 -34.26 33.95 -27.71
CA GLU A 69 -35.06 35.10 -27.26
C GLU A 69 -34.22 36.35 -26.96
N ILE A 70 -32.91 36.20 -26.73
CA ILE A 70 -32.04 37.34 -26.45
C ILE A 70 -31.67 37.99 -27.77
N SER A 71 -32.19 39.20 -27.99
CA SER A 71 -31.90 40.01 -29.18
C SER A 71 -30.39 40.05 -29.48
N GLY A 72 -30.03 39.61 -30.69
CA GLY A 72 -28.65 39.55 -31.19
C GLY A 72 -27.92 38.22 -30.97
N ILE A 73 -28.49 37.26 -30.22
CA ILE A 73 -27.95 35.91 -30.12
C ILE A 73 -28.55 35.03 -31.23
N GLY A 74 -27.75 34.75 -32.26
CA GLY A 74 -28.11 33.78 -33.30
C GLY A 74 -27.78 32.33 -32.92
N GLN A 75 -28.19 31.40 -33.78
CA GLN A 75 -28.03 29.95 -33.56
C GLN A 75 -26.60 29.54 -33.20
N ALA A 76 -25.58 30.10 -33.85
CA ALA A 76 -24.18 29.75 -33.58
C ALA A 76 -23.76 30.02 -32.11
N LYS A 77 -24.08 31.19 -31.58
CA LYS A 77 -23.75 31.56 -30.19
C LYS A 77 -24.61 30.79 -29.18
N ALA A 78 -25.88 30.56 -29.50
CA ALA A 78 -26.77 29.75 -28.67
C ALA A 78 -26.25 28.31 -28.55
N LEU A 79 -25.92 27.67 -29.68
CA LEU A 79 -25.38 26.32 -29.74
C LEU A 79 -24.09 26.19 -28.94
N GLN A 80 -23.17 27.16 -29.09
CA GLN A 80 -21.89 27.18 -28.38
C GLN A 80 -22.06 27.15 -26.86
N ILE A 81 -22.98 27.96 -26.32
CA ILE A 81 -23.27 27.98 -24.88
C ILE A 81 -23.91 26.65 -24.44
N THR A 82 -24.94 26.19 -25.15
CA THR A 82 -25.65 24.96 -24.79
C THR A 82 -24.77 23.72 -24.90
N ALA A 83 -23.83 23.69 -25.85
CA ALA A 83 -22.86 22.62 -26.02
C ALA A 83 -21.86 22.59 -24.84
N ALA A 84 -21.33 23.75 -24.44
CA ALA A 84 -20.45 23.85 -23.28
C ALA A 84 -21.16 23.40 -21.99
N ILE A 85 -22.42 23.82 -21.79
CA ILE A 85 -23.24 23.39 -20.64
C ILE A 85 -23.51 21.89 -20.70
N SER A 86 -23.87 21.35 -21.86
CA SER A 86 -24.15 19.91 -22.03
C SER A 86 -22.91 19.07 -21.78
N LEU A 87 -21.73 19.54 -22.20
CA LEU A 87 -20.47 18.86 -21.95
C LEU A 87 -20.16 18.83 -20.44
N VAL A 88 -20.29 19.97 -19.75
CA VAL A 88 -20.14 20.05 -18.30
C VAL A 88 -21.13 19.12 -17.61
N LYS A 89 -22.41 19.12 -18.03
CA LYS A 89 -23.42 18.21 -17.51
C LYS A 89 -23.04 16.75 -17.69
N ARG A 90 -22.57 16.33 -18.87
CA ARG A 90 -22.12 14.94 -19.09
C ARG A 90 -20.98 14.54 -18.15
N PHE A 91 -19.98 15.40 -17.94
CA PHE A 91 -18.92 15.14 -16.97
C PHE A 91 -19.41 15.14 -15.50
N TYR A 92 -20.46 15.90 -15.19
CA TYR A 92 -21.11 15.86 -13.88
C TYR A 92 -22.03 14.66 -13.72
N ASP A 93 -22.73 14.24 -14.77
CA ASP A 93 -23.66 13.11 -14.79
C ASP A 93 -22.89 11.78 -14.78
N GLU A 94 -21.71 11.71 -15.41
CA GLU A 94 -20.74 10.61 -15.23
C GLU A 94 -20.26 10.49 -13.76
N LYS A 95 -20.22 11.60 -13.02
CA LYS A 95 -19.96 11.61 -11.57
C LYS A 95 -21.22 11.42 -10.71
N ASN A 96 -22.42 11.62 -11.26
CA ASN A 96 -23.71 11.64 -10.58
C ASN A 96 -24.62 10.46 -10.97
N THR A 97 -24.08 9.34 -11.46
CA THR A 97 -24.78 8.06 -11.30
C THR A 97 -25.13 7.96 -9.81
N ALA A 98 -26.42 8.08 -9.47
CA ALA A 98 -26.91 8.40 -8.13
C ALA A 98 -26.05 7.70 -7.08
N ASN A 99 -25.46 8.45 -6.13
CA ASN A 99 -24.63 7.89 -5.07
C ASN A 99 -25.42 6.79 -4.36
N ILE A 100 -25.23 5.54 -4.76
CA ILE A 100 -25.94 4.40 -4.17
C ILE A 100 -25.28 4.17 -2.82
N VAL A 101 -25.91 4.69 -1.78
CA VAL A 101 -25.50 4.43 -0.40
C VAL A 101 -25.99 3.04 -0.02
N ILE A 102 -25.06 2.15 0.34
CA ILE A 102 -25.39 0.82 0.84
C ILE A 102 -25.63 0.93 2.35
N ARG A 103 -26.87 0.72 2.78
CA ARG A 103 -27.28 0.84 4.19
C ARG A 103 -27.57 -0.51 4.84
N ASN A 104 -27.79 -1.54 4.03
CA ASN A 104 -28.15 -2.88 4.51
C ASN A 104 -27.97 -3.91 3.39
N LEU A 105 -28.17 -5.19 3.75
CA LEU A 105 -28.11 -6.33 2.83
C LEU A 105 -29.03 -6.18 1.61
N LYS A 106 -30.22 -5.58 1.75
CA LYS A 106 -31.18 -5.45 0.64
C LYS A 106 -30.60 -4.57 -0.48
N ASP A 107 -29.89 -3.50 -0.12
CA ASP A 107 -29.25 -2.60 -1.10
C ASP A 107 -28.17 -3.34 -1.91
N VAL A 108 -27.36 -4.16 -1.23
CA VAL A 108 -26.36 -5.02 -1.89
C VAL A 108 -27.04 -5.98 -2.86
N LEU A 109 -28.09 -6.67 -2.41
CA LEU A 109 -28.83 -7.64 -3.23
C LEU A 109 -29.52 -7.00 -4.44
N THR A 110 -29.97 -5.74 -4.31
CA THR A 110 -30.50 -4.97 -5.45
C THR A 110 -29.41 -4.68 -6.48
N LEU A 111 -28.21 -4.32 -6.04
CA LEU A 111 -27.07 -4.05 -6.92
C LEU A 111 -26.49 -5.28 -7.62
N THR A 112 -26.67 -6.45 -7.01
CA THR A 112 -26.16 -7.73 -7.52
C THR A 112 -27.28 -8.69 -7.94
N TYR A 113 -28.47 -8.17 -8.22
CA TYR A 113 -29.62 -8.97 -8.64
C TYR A 113 -29.32 -9.82 -9.88
N ASP A 114 -28.52 -9.27 -10.79
CA ASP A 114 -28.06 -9.91 -12.03
C ASP A 114 -27.23 -11.18 -11.81
N LEU A 115 -26.73 -11.43 -10.59
CA LEU A 115 -25.93 -12.61 -10.26
C LEU A 115 -26.77 -13.84 -9.90
N ARG A 116 -28.04 -13.66 -9.48
CA ARG A 116 -28.87 -14.76 -8.96
C ARG A 116 -29.06 -15.86 -10.00
N ASP A 117 -29.51 -15.48 -11.20
CA ASP A 117 -29.83 -16.42 -12.27
C ASP A 117 -28.62 -16.91 -13.07
N LYS A 118 -27.39 -16.59 -12.62
CA LYS A 118 -26.18 -17.00 -13.33
C LYS A 118 -25.89 -18.47 -13.08
N ARG A 119 -25.80 -19.23 -14.19
CA ARG A 119 -25.44 -20.65 -14.19
C ARG A 119 -23.97 -20.93 -13.83
N LYS A 120 -23.12 -19.91 -13.84
CA LYS A 120 -21.71 -19.99 -13.42
C LYS A 120 -21.56 -19.28 -12.07
N GLU A 121 -20.56 -19.70 -11.30
CA GLU A 121 -20.12 -18.98 -10.11
C GLU A 121 -19.43 -17.67 -10.48
N TYR A 122 -19.78 -16.59 -9.80
CA TYR A 122 -19.20 -15.25 -9.89
C TYR A 122 -18.77 -14.81 -8.49
N LEU A 123 -17.59 -14.20 -8.40
CA LEU A 123 -17.23 -13.38 -7.25
C LEU A 123 -17.22 -11.92 -7.69
N VAL A 124 -17.96 -11.08 -7.00
CA VAL A 124 -18.11 -9.64 -7.27
C VAL A 124 -17.65 -8.86 -6.05
N CYS A 125 -16.95 -7.75 -6.28
CA CYS A 125 -16.57 -6.79 -5.26
C CYS A 125 -17.33 -5.48 -5.47
N LEU A 126 -17.89 -4.94 -4.39
CA LEU A 126 -18.42 -3.59 -4.31
C LEU A 126 -17.44 -2.74 -3.50
N TYR A 127 -16.88 -1.72 -4.13
CA TYR A 127 -15.93 -0.78 -3.51
C TYR A 127 -16.67 0.44 -3.01
N LEU A 128 -16.46 0.80 -1.73
CA LEU A 128 -17.25 1.82 -1.03
C LEU A 128 -16.38 2.95 -0.48
N ASP A 129 -16.92 4.16 -0.46
CA ASP A 129 -16.31 5.30 0.25
C ASP A 129 -16.61 5.26 1.75
N ALA A 130 -16.07 6.22 2.51
CA ALA A 130 -16.27 6.31 3.97
C ALA A 130 -17.73 6.56 4.41
N ARG A 131 -18.63 6.86 3.47
CA ARG A 131 -20.08 7.03 3.70
C ARG A 131 -20.88 5.86 3.13
N ASN A 132 -20.22 4.74 2.84
CA ASN A 132 -20.79 3.55 2.21
C ASN A 132 -21.44 3.82 0.84
N ILE A 133 -20.98 4.84 0.12
CA ILE A 133 -21.40 5.11 -1.27
C ILE A 133 -20.64 4.15 -2.19
N LEU A 134 -21.36 3.47 -3.07
CA LEU A 134 -20.77 2.61 -4.11
C LEU A 134 -19.92 3.44 -5.07
N ILE A 135 -18.60 3.22 -5.05
CA ILE A 135 -17.63 3.79 -6.00
C ILE A 135 -17.64 2.96 -7.29
N ARG A 136 -17.56 1.63 -7.16
CA ARG A 136 -17.49 0.70 -8.30
C ARG A 136 -17.99 -0.70 -7.92
N LYS A 137 -18.64 -1.37 -8.86
CA LYS A 137 -18.95 -2.81 -8.86
C LYS A 137 -18.03 -3.51 -9.85
N GLU A 138 -17.37 -4.58 -9.44
CA GLU A 138 -16.42 -5.30 -10.29
C GLU A 138 -16.55 -6.82 -10.15
N ILE A 139 -16.48 -7.52 -11.28
CA ILE A 139 -16.41 -8.99 -11.30
C ILE A 139 -14.95 -9.40 -11.13
N ILE A 140 -14.65 -10.08 -10.03
CA ILE A 140 -13.31 -10.56 -9.67
C ILE A 140 -13.02 -11.91 -10.32
N SER A 141 -14.01 -12.80 -10.41
CA SER A 141 -13.86 -14.14 -10.99
C SER A 141 -15.16 -14.68 -11.57
N VAL A 142 -15.04 -15.57 -12.57
CA VAL A 142 -16.13 -16.29 -13.23
C VAL A 142 -15.75 -17.77 -13.47
N GLY A 143 -16.59 -18.71 -13.03
CA GLY A 143 -16.45 -20.15 -13.32
C GLY A 143 -15.70 -20.95 -12.23
N LEU A 144 -15.58 -22.27 -12.45
CA LEU A 144 -15.10 -23.35 -11.56
C LEU A 144 -13.64 -23.22 -11.03
N LEU A 145 -13.13 -22.00 -10.83
CA LEU A 145 -11.92 -21.76 -10.08
C LEU A 145 -12.28 -21.58 -8.61
N ASP A 146 -11.72 -22.44 -7.76
CA ASP A 146 -11.86 -22.38 -6.31
C ASP A 146 -11.60 -20.95 -5.82
N LYS A 147 -12.61 -20.31 -5.22
CA LYS A 147 -12.53 -18.92 -4.73
C LYS A 147 -11.39 -18.74 -3.72
N ALA A 148 -10.97 -19.82 -3.07
CA ALA A 148 -9.80 -19.85 -2.19
C ALA A 148 -8.48 -19.48 -2.92
N LEU A 149 -8.42 -19.68 -4.24
CA LEU A 149 -7.25 -19.33 -5.07
C LEU A 149 -7.21 -17.86 -5.48
N ILE A 150 -8.32 -17.12 -5.36
CA ILE A 150 -8.34 -15.70 -5.68
C ILE A 150 -7.45 -15.01 -4.66
N HIS A 151 -6.37 -14.38 -5.11
CA HIS A 151 -5.40 -13.76 -4.23
C HIS A 151 -5.95 -12.44 -3.67
N PRO A 152 -5.73 -12.07 -2.37
CA PRO A 152 -6.25 -10.80 -1.83
C PRO A 152 -5.87 -9.57 -2.66
N ARG A 153 -4.65 -9.56 -3.23
CA ARG A 153 -4.20 -8.52 -4.17
C ARG A 153 -5.20 -8.17 -5.28
N GLU A 154 -5.92 -9.15 -5.85
CA GLU A 154 -6.86 -8.90 -6.95
C GLU A 154 -8.09 -8.11 -6.49
N ILE A 155 -8.39 -8.16 -5.19
CA ILE A 155 -9.49 -7.43 -4.56
C ILE A 155 -8.99 -6.08 -4.01
N PHE A 156 -7.82 -6.07 -3.36
CA PHE A 156 -7.33 -4.87 -2.68
C PHE A 156 -6.54 -3.91 -3.57
N TYR A 157 -5.97 -4.37 -4.70
CA TYR A 157 -5.30 -3.48 -5.65
C TYR A 157 -6.29 -2.44 -6.23
N PRO A 158 -7.47 -2.83 -6.76
CA PRO A 158 -8.45 -1.85 -7.21
C PRO A 158 -9.04 -1.05 -6.03
N ALA A 159 -9.19 -1.66 -4.85
CA ALA A 159 -9.70 -0.94 -3.67
C ALA A 159 -8.81 0.26 -3.30
N VAL A 160 -7.48 0.08 -3.34
CA VAL A 160 -6.49 1.14 -3.11
C VAL A 160 -6.53 2.19 -4.22
N GLU A 161 -6.56 1.76 -5.50
CA GLU A 161 -6.65 2.68 -6.65
C GLU A 161 -7.88 3.60 -6.57
N LEU A 162 -8.99 3.06 -6.08
CA LEU A 162 -10.26 3.76 -5.93
C LEU A 162 -10.37 4.59 -4.64
N ASN A 163 -9.36 4.56 -3.76
CA ASN A 163 -9.42 5.13 -2.41
C ASN A 163 -10.65 4.64 -1.62
N SER A 164 -10.92 3.33 -1.70
CA SER A 164 -12.06 2.72 -1.02
C SER A 164 -11.80 2.70 0.48
N ALA A 165 -12.77 3.12 1.28
CA ALA A 165 -12.71 2.96 2.74
C ALA A 165 -13.04 1.52 3.15
N SER A 166 -13.89 0.85 2.37
CA SER A 166 -14.35 -0.50 2.66
C SER A 166 -14.84 -1.23 1.40
N ILE A 167 -15.03 -2.54 1.51
CA ILE A 167 -15.52 -3.40 0.43
C ILE A 167 -16.61 -4.37 0.91
N ILE A 168 -17.47 -4.79 -0.02
CA ILE A 168 -18.41 -5.90 0.16
C ILE A 168 -18.18 -6.92 -0.95
N LEU A 169 -18.02 -8.19 -0.56
CA LEU A 169 -17.88 -9.29 -1.51
C LEU A 169 -19.22 -10.01 -1.68
N VAL A 170 -19.57 -10.32 -2.92
CA VAL A 170 -20.81 -11.05 -3.25
C VAL A 170 -20.46 -12.24 -4.12
N HIS A 171 -20.99 -13.39 -3.75
CA HIS A 171 -20.72 -14.65 -4.40
C HIS A 171 -22.03 -15.39 -4.69
N ASN A 172 -22.28 -15.83 -5.93
CA ASN A 172 -23.50 -16.60 -6.24
C ASN A 172 -23.26 -18.11 -6.27
N HIS A 173 -24.14 -18.89 -5.63
CA HIS A 173 -24.15 -20.35 -5.75
C HIS A 173 -25.20 -20.82 -6.76
N PRO A 174 -24.80 -21.35 -7.93
CA PRO A 174 -25.74 -21.94 -8.90
C PRO A 174 -26.45 -23.19 -8.37
N SER A 175 -25.92 -23.83 -7.31
CA SER A 175 -26.51 -25.02 -6.68
C SER A 175 -27.82 -24.74 -5.95
N GLY A 176 -28.13 -23.47 -5.65
CA GLY A 176 -29.34 -23.06 -4.95
C GLY A 176 -29.20 -22.97 -3.43
N ASP A 177 -28.15 -23.55 -2.84
CA ASP A 177 -27.88 -23.53 -1.40
C ASP A 177 -27.05 -22.29 -1.00
N SER A 178 -27.60 -21.45 -0.13
CA SER A 178 -26.96 -20.22 0.35
C SER A 178 -26.01 -20.45 1.53
N SER A 179 -25.96 -21.66 2.10
CA SER A 179 -25.14 -21.95 3.26
C SER A 179 -23.64 -21.94 2.94
N PRO A 180 -22.81 -21.37 3.83
CA PRO A 180 -21.39 -21.18 3.56
C PRO A 180 -20.63 -22.51 3.63
N SER A 181 -19.82 -22.80 2.61
CA SER A 181 -18.89 -23.92 2.67
C SER A 181 -17.71 -23.60 3.60
N LYS A 182 -16.96 -24.64 4.01
CA LYS A 182 -15.69 -24.45 4.76
C LYS A 182 -14.72 -23.53 4.01
N LYS A 183 -14.71 -23.60 2.67
CA LYS A 183 -13.87 -22.77 1.82
C LYS A 183 -14.33 -21.31 1.81
N ASP A 184 -15.64 -21.06 1.76
CA ASP A 184 -16.17 -19.69 1.83
C ASP A 184 -15.80 -19.03 3.17
N ILE A 185 -15.87 -19.79 4.29
CA ILE A 185 -15.43 -19.30 5.59
C ILE A 185 -13.93 -18.93 5.56
N GLU A 186 -13.08 -19.81 5.00
CA GLU A 186 -11.63 -19.57 4.92
C GLU A 186 -11.31 -18.34 4.04
N VAL A 187 -12.00 -18.20 2.91
CA VAL A 187 -11.89 -17.03 2.02
C VAL A 187 -12.23 -15.76 2.78
N VAL A 188 -13.38 -15.73 3.46
CA VAL A 188 -13.83 -14.56 4.23
C VAL A 188 -12.80 -14.16 5.28
N MET A 189 -12.30 -15.12 6.07
CA MET A 189 -11.29 -14.83 7.10
C MET A 189 -9.99 -14.29 6.50
N LYS A 190 -9.48 -14.91 5.43
CA LYS A 190 -8.26 -14.46 4.75
C LYS A 190 -8.41 -13.06 4.14
N LYS A 191 -9.57 -12.73 3.56
CA LYS A 191 -9.82 -11.40 2.99
C LYS A 191 -10.03 -10.35 4.07
N SER A 192 -10.72 -10.69 5.15
CA SER A 192 -10.92 -9.80 6.30
C SER A 192 -9.59 -9.43 6.94
N GLN A 193 -8.68 -10.39 7.16
CA GLN A 193 -7.33 -10.13 7.66
C GLN A 193 -6.52 -9.25 6.71
N ALA A 194 -6.59 -9.51 5.40
CA ALA A 194 -5.92 -8.66 4.43
C ALA A 194 -6.49 -7.24 4.43
N GLY A 195 -7.80 -7.07 4.57
CA GLY A 195 -8.45 -5.77 4.66
C GLY A 195 -8.01 -4.98 5.90
N GLU A 196 -7.91 -5.66 7.05
CA GLU A 196 -7.40 -5.07 8.29
C GLU A 196 -5.96 -4.55 8.13
N ILE A 197 -5.08 -5.35 7.54
CA ILE A 197 -3.69 -4.96 7.26
C ILE A 197 -3.61 -3.76 6.29
N MET A 198 -4.49 -3.74 5.29
CA MET A 198 -4.51 -2.71 4.25
C MET A 198 -5.24 -1.43 4.68
N GLY A 199 -5.92 -1.43 5.83
CA GLY A 199 -6.79 -0.33 6.25
C GLY A 199 -8.05 -0.17 5.40
N ILE A 200 -8.52 -1.25 4.76
CA ILE A 200 -9.74 -1.29 3.92
C ILE A 200 -10.63 -2.41 4.45
N ALA A 201 -11.67 -2.06 5.20
CA ALA A 201 -12.49 -3.04 5.89
C ALA A 201 -13.32 -3.90 4.92
N VAL A 202 -13.41 -5.21 5.18
CA VAL A 202 -14.39 -6.09 4.52
C VAL A 202 -15.68 -6.04 5.33
N LEU A 203 -16.65 -5.22 4.90
CA LEU A 203 -17.90 -5.02 5.65
C LEU A 203 -18.74 -6.29 5.68
N ASP A 204 -18.85 -6.96 4.53
CA ASP A 204 -19.65 -8.18 4.42
C ASP A 204 -19.14 -9.08 3.30
N PHE A 205 -19.48 -10.35 3.44
CA PHE A 205 -19.40 -11.33 2.38
C PHE A 205 -20.79 -11.96 2.25
N ILE A 206 -21.36 -11.91 1.06
CA ILE A 206 -22.72 -12.36 0.81
C ILE A 206 -22.70 -13.52 -0.15
N ILE A 207 -23.33 -14.63 0.24
CA ILE A 207 -23.64 -15.74 -0.66
C ILE A 207 -25.08 -15.55 -1.12
N THR A 208 -25.31 -15.50 -2.44
CA THR A 208 -26.63 -15.28 -3.04
C THR A 208 -27.05 -16.46 -3.92
N THR A 209 -28.31 -16.84 -3.84
CA THR A 209 -28.94 -17.85 -4.71
C THR A 209 -30.25 -17.31 -5.28
N ASN A 210 -30.96 -18.12 -6.06
CA ASN A 210 -32.26 -17.72 -6.62
C ASN A 210 -33.30 -17.40 -5.55
N SER A 211 -33.29 -18.12 -4.42
CA SER A 211 -34.31 -18.01 -3.36
C SER A 211 -33.77 -17.47 -2.04
N GLU A 212 -32.48 -17.65 -1.75
CA GLU A 212 -31.92 -17.41 -0.42
C GLU A 212 -30.61 -16.62 -0.47
N ASN A 213 -30.23 -16.03 0.66
CA ASN A 213 -28.98 -15.29 0.80
C ASN A 213 -28.42 -15.48 2.21
N TYR A 214 -27.10 -15.59 2.30
CA TYR A 214 -26.37 -15.65 3.56
C TYR A 214 -25.39 -14.48 3.66
N SER A 215 -25.38 -13.78 4.79
CA SER A 215 -24.49 -12.64 5.06
C SER A 215 -23.56 -12.99 6.23
N PHE A 216 -22.26 -12.73 6.03
CA PHE A 216 -21.24 -12.92 7.05
C PHE A 216 -21.11 -11.72 8.00
N TYR A 217 -21.84 -10.62 7.77
CA TYR A 217 -21.77 -9.37 8.53
C TYR A 217 -21.79 -9.58 10.04
N LYS A 218 -22.74 -10.36 10.58
CA LYS A 218 -22.81 -10.63 12.03
C LYS A 218 -21.57 -11.35 12.57
N LYS A 219 -20.91 -12.16 11.75
CA LYS A 219 -19.68 -12.87 12.11
C LYS A 219 -18.49 -11.93 12.06
N LEU A 220 -18.42 -11.05 11.06
CA LEU A 220 -17.37 -10.04 10.88
C LEU A 220 -17.45 -8.90 11.91
N LYS A 221 -18.67 -8.47 12.29
CA LYS A 221 -18.91 -7.48 13.35
C LYS A 221 -18.49 -7.96 14.75
N LYS A 222 -18.44 -9.27 14.98
CA LYS A 222 -17.93 -9.82 16.25
C LYS A 222 -16.41 -9.70 16.36
N SER A 223 -15.70 -9.71 15.24
CA SER A 223 -14.25 -9.47 15.18
C SER A 223 -13.88 -8.00 15.20
N ASP A 224 -14.72 -7.12 14.65
CA ASP A 224 -14.53 -5.66 14.66
C ASP A 224 -15.83 -4.94 15.03
N LYS A 225 -15.86 -4.32 16.23
CA LYS A 225 -17.04 -3.65 16.77
C LYS A 225 -17.39 -2.35 16.04
N ASN A 226 -16.45 -1.77 15.28
CA ASN A 226 -16.67 -0.53 14.52
C ASN A 226 -17.22 -0.78 13.11
N LEU A 227 -17.46 -2.04 12.75
CA LEU A 227 -17.94 -2.44 11.43
C LEU A 227 -19.47 -2.26 11.33
N ASP A 228 -19.93 -1.21 10.64
CA ASP A 228 -21.36 -0.98 10.41
C ASP A 228 -21.72 -0.66 8.95
N TYR A 229 -22.89 -1.15 8.54
CA TYR A 229 -23.53 -0.80 7.28
C TYR A 229 -24.08 0.62 7.29
N VAL A 230 -24.36 1.16 8.47
CA VAL A 230 -24.72 2.56 8.66
C VAL A 230 -23.44 3.31 9.07
N ALA A 231 -22.94 4.18 8.20
CA ALA A 231 -22.00 5.21 8.60
C ALA A 231 -22.76 6.24 9.45
N ASP A 232 -23.10 5.88 10.68
CA ASP A 232 -23.45 6.88 11.68
C ASP A 232 -22.16 7.65 11.94
N GLY A 233 -22.02 8.80 11.27
CA GLY A 233 -21.02 9.77 11.64
C GLY A 233 -21.13 9.95 13.15
N ILE A 234 -20.05 9.64 13.87
CA ILE A 234 -20.01 9.75 15.32
C ILE A 234 -20.36 11.21 15.65
N GLN A 235 -21.57 11.45 16.12
CA GLN A 235 -21.94 12.73 16.70
C GLN A 235 -21.36 12.74 18.10
N GLU A 236 -20.12 13.21 18.20
CA GLU A 236 -19.46 13.39 19.48
C GLU A 236 -20.29 14.32 20.37
N THR A 237 -20.47 13.91 21.63
CA THR A 237 -21.18 14.69 22.63
C THR A 237 -20.37 15.92 23.04
N LEU A 238 -21.01 16.94 23.61
CA LEU A 238 -20.32 18.14 24.14
C LEU A 238 -19.21 17.81 25.16
N PHE A 239 -19.24 16.60 25.74
CA PHE A 239 -18.19 16.07 26.62
C PHE A 239 -16.89 15.71 25.88
N THR A 240 -16.93 15.42 24.58
CA THR A 240 -15.72 15.13 23.79
C THR A 240 -14.93 16.41 23.49
N LEU A 241 -15.58 17.59 23.51
CA LEU A 241 -14.92 18.91 23.47
C LEU A 241 -14.19 19.26 24.78
N LEU A 242 -14.34 18.46 25.84
CA LEU A 242 -13.64 18.64 27.12
C LEU A 242 -12.43 17.70 27.27
N GLU A 243 -12.12 16.86 26.27
CA GLU A 243 -10.80 16.26 26.18
C GLU A 243 -9.81 17.35 25.76
N ILE A 244 -8.92 17.68 26.70
CA ILE A 244 -7.88 18.67 26.49
C ILE A 244 -7.02 18.21 25.32
N GLU A 245 -7.01 19.04 24.28
CA GLU A 245 -6.17 19.00 23.10
C GLU A 245 -4.85 18.23 23.34
N LYS A 246 -4.73 17.02 22.80
CA LYS A 246 -3.39 16.47 22.53
C LYS A 246 -2.86 17.25 21.33
N THR A 247 -1.90 18.13 21.61
CA THR A 247 -1.18 18.96 20.66
C THR A 247 -0.96 18.23 19.34
N SER A 248 -1.49 18.83 18.27
CA SER A 248 -1.02 18.63 16.91
C SER A 248 0.50 18.71 16.92
N TYR A 249 1.16 17.71 16.33
CA TYR A 249 2.59 17.79 16.07
C TYR A 249 2.84 18.98 15.13
N GLU A 250 3.19 20.14 15.70
CA GLU A 250 4.01 21.08 14.97
C GLU A 250 5.37 20.40 14.76
N VAL A 251 5.75 20.24 13.49
CA VAL A 251 7.11 19.82 13.13
C VAL A 251 8.04 21.00 13.43
N ASN A 252 8.38 21.17 14.71
CA ASN A 252 9.53 21.94 15.11
C ASN A 252 10.72 20.99 15.04
N ALA A 253 11.51 21.13 13.97
CA ALA A 253 12.77 20.44 13.81
C ALA A 253 13.79 21.03 14.81
N GLU A 254 13.72 20.58 16.06
CA GLU A 254 14.81 20.81 17.00
C GLU A 254 15.96 19.86 16.66
N ARG A 255 17.13 20.45 16.43
CA ARG A 255 18.37 19.71 16.26
C ARG A 255 18.80 19.20 17.63
N ILE A 256 18.35 18.01 17.99
CA ILE A 256 18.71 17.35 19.25
C ILE A 256 20.22 17.14 19.27
N GLN A 257 20.89 17.75 20.25
CA GLN A 257 22.32 17.58 20.46
C GLN A 257 22.56 16.43 21.47
N GLU A 258 23.05 15.32 20.90
CA GLU A 258 23.94 14.28 21.45
C GLU A 258 23.48 13.31 22.56
N THR A 259 23.18 12.09 22.12
CA THR A 259 23.96 10.88 22.49
C THR A 259 24.14 10.05 21.22
N TYR A 260 25.38 9.80 20.79
CA TYR A 260 25.65 9.10 19.53
C TYR A 260 25.36 7.60 19.66
N PHE A 261 24.11 7.19 19.43
CA PHE A 261 23.73 5.79 19.23
C PHE A 261 24.16 5.33 17.83
N TYR A 262 25.47 5.19 17.63
CA TYR A 262 26.05 4.72 16.38
C TYR A 262 26.47 3.24 16.51
N ILE A 263 26.09 2.43 15.52
CA ILE A 263 26.68 1.11 15.31
C ILE A 263 27.97 1.36 14.51
N PRO A 264 29.17 1.17 15.09
CA PRO A 264 30.40 1.48 14.40
C PRO A 264 30.64 0.50 13.23
N GLN A 265 31.05 1.02 12.07
CA GLN A 265 31.54 0.21 10.95
C GLN A 265 32.94 -0.30 11.31
N ILE A 266 33.06 -1.51 11.85
CA ILE A 266 34.31 -1.90 12.51
C ILE A 266 35.22 -2.74 11.62
N LYS A 267 34.74 -3.44 10.57
CA LYS A 267 35.63 -4.34 9.80
C LYS A 267 35.29 -4.41 8.32
N LYS A 268 36.28 -4.09 7.46
CA LYS A 268 36.15 -4.12 5.98
C LYS A 268 35.78 -5.50 5.39
N ASN A 269 35.92 -6.59 6.17
CA ASN A 269 35.79 -7.97 5.68
C ASN A 269 34.66 -8.79 6.32
N TYR A 270 33.87 -8.21 7.24
CA TYR A 270 32.77 -8.93 7.90
C TYR A 270 31.42 -8.26 7.64
N PHE A 271 30.35 -9.05 7.62
CA PHE A 271 28.99 -8.54 7.54
C PHE A 271 28.46 -8.14 8.92
N GLN A 272 27.91 -6.94 9.00
CA GLN A 272 27.16 -6.42 10.13
C GLN A 272 25.66 -6.43 9.83
N LEU A 273 24.81 -6.36 10.85
CA LEU A 273 23.34 -6.47 10.72
C LEU A 273 22.73 -5.53 9.67
N GLN A 274 23.24 -4.30 9.57
CA GLN A 274 22.76 -3.30 8.61
C GLN A 274 23.18 -3.59 7.15
N ASN A 275 24.07 -4.57 6.91
CA ASN A 275 24.47 -4.95 5.56
C ASN A 275 23.43 -5.82 4.84
N ARG A 276 22.42 -6.34 5.54
CA ARG A 276 21.29 -7.09 4.94
C ARG A 276 20.38 -6.15 4.16
N ARG A 277 20.01 -6.53 2.93
CA ARG A 277 19.01 -5.84 2.13
C ARG A 277 17.63 -6.17 2.68
N TYR A 278 17.19 -5.36 3.65
CA TYR A 278 15.92 -5.55 4.36
C TYR A 278 15.06 -4.30 4.23
N ILE A 279 13.90 -4.45 3.57
CA ILE A 279 12.94 -3.37 3.41
C ILE A 279 12.33 -3.04 4.77
N GLY A 280 12.27 -1.75 5.11
CA GLY A 280 11.80 -1.29 6.43
C GLY A 280 12.83 -1.40 7.56
N SER A 281 14.13 -1.57 7.27
CA SER A 281 15.17 -1.52 8.30
C SER A 281 15.14 -0.20 9.07
N LYS A 282 15.06 -0.29 10.41
CA LYS A 282 15.00 0.86 11.32
C LYS A 282 16.35 1.53 11.57
N TYR A 283 17.40 1.14 10.84
CA TYR A 283 18.78 1.61 11.07
C TYR A 283 18.92 3.14 11.08
N LYS A 284 18.30 3.84 10.13
CA LYS A 284 18.33 5.31 10.06
C LYS A 284 17.52 6.00 11.16
N LEU A 285 16.61 5.27 11.81
CA LEU A 285 15.72 5.79 12.86
C LEU A 285 16.24 5.49 14.27
N ILE A 286 17.37 4.78 14.42
CA ILE A 286 17.93 4.38 15.72
C ILE A 286 18.02 5.58 16.68
N GLN A 287 18.61 6.69 16.23
CA GLN A 287 18.78 7.86 17.09
C GLN A 287 17.44 8.40 17.61
N TRP A 288 16.46 8.51 16.70
CA TRP A 288 15.13 8.98 17.06
C TRP A 288 14.43 8.02 18.05
N ILE A 289 14.49 6.71 17.77
CA ILE A 289 13.90 5.67 18.65
C ILE A 289 14.49 5.75 20.06
N PHE A 290 15.81 5.76 20.20
CA PHE A 290 16.45 5.81 21.52
C PHE A 290 16.30 7.17 22.21
N SER A 291 16.17 8.27 21.45
CA SER A 291 15.85 9.58 22.06
C SER A 291 14.48 9.58 22.73
N ILE A 292 13.48 8.93 22.12
CA ILE A 292 12.14 8.79 22.71
C ILE A 292 12.20 7.86 23.91
N ILE A 293 12.84 6.70 23.78
CA ILE A 293 12.96 5.74 24.90
C ILE A 293 13.63 6.41 26.11
N ASN A 294 14.73 7.13 25.92
CA ASN A 294 15.43 7.80 27.02
C ASN A 294 14.62 8.95 27.64
N ARG A 295 13.71 9.57 26.89
CA ARG A 295 12.89 10.69 27.34
C ARG A 295 11.62 10.22 28.06
N GLU A 296 10.97 9.20 27.51
CA GLU A 296 9.63 8.76 27.94
C GLU A 296 9.67 7.53 28.84
N CYS A 297 10.75 6.74 28.84
CA CYS A 297 10.86 5.53 29.63
C CYS A 297 11.87 5.71 30.77
N GLU A 298 11.50 5.25 31.95
CA GLU A 298 12.44 5.07 33.05
C GLU A 298 13.52 4.04 32.66
N LYS A 299 14.72 4.17 33.26
CA LYS A 299 15.81 3.21 33.02
C LYS A 299 15.41 1.83 33.53
N GLY A 300 15.06 0.94 32.61
CA GLY A 300 14.85 -0.49 32.88
C GLY A 300 16.09 -1.34 32.59
N ASN A 301 16.11 -2.56 33.12
CA ASN A 301 17.22 -3.51 32.90
C ASN A 301 17.01 -4.43 31.68
N SER A 302 15.79 -4.47 31.14
CA SER A 302 15.43 -5.33 30.00
C SER A 302 14.82 -4.54 28.84
N PHE A 303 15.12 -4.97 27.62
CA PHE A 303 14.56 -4.42 26.39
C PHE A 303 13.93 -5.53 25.55
N ALA A 304 12.71 -5.30 25.06
CA ALA A 304 11.98 -6.25 24.22
C ALA A 304 11.71 -5.66 22.83
N ASP A 305 12.17 -6.34 21.79
CA ASP A 305 11.98 -5.98 20.39
C ASP A 305 11.04 -7.01 19.75
N ILE A 306 9.73 -6.69 19.75
CA ILE A 306 8.67 -7.64 19.39
C ILE A 306 8.58 -7.89 17.87
N PHE A 307 9.13 -6.96 17.08
CA PHE A 307 9.27 -7.02 15.61
C PHE A 307 10.67 -6.59 15.20
N ALA A 308 11.64 -7.38 15.65
CA ALA A 308 13.04 -7.01 15.54
C ALA A 308 13.53 -6.88 14.09
N GLY A 309 12.94 -7.62 13.14
CA GLY A 309 13.33 -7.59 11.73
C GLY A 309 14.81 -7.90 11.56
N THR A 310 15.61 -6.92 11.14
CA THR A 310 17.07 -7.05 11.09
C THR A 310 17.76 -7.09 12.45
N GLY A 311 17.09 -6.77 13.55
CA GLY A 311 17.67 -6.70 14.89
C GLY A 311 18.56 -5.46 15.12
N VAL A 312 18.58 -4.48 14.22
CA VAL A 312 19.45 -3.29 14.35
C VAL A 312 19.13 -2.44 15.59
N VAL A 313 17.87 -2.39 16.03
CA VAL A 313 17.47 -1.71 17.27
C VAL A 313 17.96 -2.51 18.48
N SER A 314 17.70 -3.82 18.48
CA SER A 314 18.21 -4.74 19.49
C SER A 314 19.73 -4.71 19.65
N ALA A 315 20.50 -4.53 18.57
CA ALA A 315 21.96 -4.42 18.62
C ALA A 315 22.44 -3.19 19.38
N VAL A 316 21.70 -2.08 19.29
CA VAL A 316 21.97 -0.88 20.08
C VAL A 316 21.50 -1.09 21.51
N ALA A 317 20.30 -1.64 21.70
CA ALA A 317 19.76 -1.94 23.02
C ALA A 317 20.69 -2.86 23.83
N ALA A 318 21.32 -3.85 23.20
CA ALA A 318 22.26 -4.78 23.84
C ALA A 318 23.46 -4.11 24.53
N ARG A 319 23.77 -2.85 24.20
CA ARG A 319 24.83 -2.07 24.85
C ARG A 319 24.36 -1.34 26.11
N HIS A 320 23.05 -1.11 26.23
CA HIS A 320 22.44 -0.27 27.25
C HIS A 320 21.56 -1.05 28.23
N TYR A 321 21.10 -2.23 27.85
CA TYR A 321 20.24 -3.10 28.67
C TYR A 321 20.94 -4.43 28.94
N GLU A 322 20.67 -5.00 30.12
CA GLU A 322 21.29 -6.25 30.55
C GLU A 322 20.65 -7.46 29.86
N LYS A 323 19.32 -7.42 29.67
CA LYS A 323 18.54 -8.50 29.06
C LYS A 323 17.84 -8.02 27.79
N ILE A 324 18.11 -8.67 26.68
CA ILE A 324 17.40 -8.43 25.42
C ILE A 324 16.47 -9.59 25.09
N ILE A 325 15.23 -9.27 24.74
CA ILE A 325 14.21 -10.19 24.24
C ILE A 325 13.97 -9.83 22.78
N LEU A 326 14.33 -10.72 21.86
CA LEU A 326 14.04 -10.56 20.43
C LEU A 326 12.91 -11.51 20.05
N ASN A 327 11.91 -10.99 19.35
CA ASN A 327 10.81 -11.75 18.78
C ASN A 327 10.54 -11.27 17.35
N ASP A 328 10.15 -12.19 16.48
CA ASP A 328 9.76 -11.88 15.11
C ASP A 328 8.90 -13.01 14.54
N PHE A 329 7.95 -12.67 13.67
CA PHE A 329 7.07 -13.67 13.05
C PHE A 329 7.78 -14.53 12.00
N LEU A 330 8.90 -14.06 11.43
CA LEU A 330 9.61 -14.79 10.39
C LEU A 330 10.70 -15.70 10.98
N TYR A 331 10.56 -17.01 10.80
CA TYR A 331 11.59 -18.00 11.17
C TYR A 331 12.98 -17.69 10.59
N SER A 332 13.05 -17.12 9.39
CA SER A 332 14.31 -16.72 8.78
C SER A 332 15.08 -15.67 9.60
N ASN A 333 14.37 -14.83 10.37
CA ASN A 333 14.99 -13.85 11.24
C ASN A 333 15.56 -14.48 12.53
N TYR A 334 14.95 -15.57 13.02
CA TYR A 334 15.48 -16.30 14.17
C TYR A 334 16.88 -16.85 13.94
N ALA A 335 17.15 -17.40 12.76
CA ALA A 335 18.50 -17.85 12.40
C ALA A 335 19.53 -16.71 12.49
N ILE A 336 19.13 -15.50 12.07
CA ILE A 336 19.97 -14.30 12.19
C ILE A 336 20.14 -13.90 13.65
N TYR A 337 19.09 -13.99 14.47
CA TYR A 337 19.19 -13.66 15.89
C TYR A 337 20.11 -14.62 16.64
N GLN A 338 20.03 -15.92 16.33
CA GLN A 338 20.97 -16.90 16.88
C GLN A 338 22.40 -16.61 16.46
N ALA A 339 22.63 -16.23 15.21
CA ALA A 339 23.96 -15.93 14.70
C ALA A 339 24.58 -14.67 15.34
N PHE A 340 23.78 -13.60 15.49
CA PHE A 340 24.28 -12.29 15.94
C PHE A 340 24.15 -12.03 17.44
N PHE A 341 23.16 -12.60 18.13
CA PHE A 341 22.82 -12.26 19.52
C PHE A 341 22.96 -13.41 20.51
N SER A 342 23.14 -14.65 20.05
CA SER A 342 23.40 -15.77 20.97
C SER A 342 24.70 -15.54 21.74
N ASN A 343 24.67 -15.80 23.04
CA ASN A 343 25.82 -15.72 23.94
C ASN A 343 26.62 -17.03 24.01
N GLU A 344 26.27 -18.04 23.21
CA GLU A 344 27.03 -19.29 23.14
C GLU A 344 28.48 -19.05 22.67
N ASP A 345 29.40 -19.92 23.08
CA ASP A 345 30.78 -19.91 22.60
C ASP A 345 30.89 -20.49 21.18
N TRP A 346 31.87 -20.01 20.42
CA TRP A 346 32.13 -20.45 19.05
C TRP A 346 33.60 -20.21 18.67
N ASP A 347 34.13 -21.04 17.78
CA ASP A 347 35.51 -20.92 17.30
C ASP A 347 35.57 -20.08 16.01
N LYS A 348 36.18 -18.89 16.13
CA LYS A 348 36.31 -17.96 15.02
C LYS A 348 37.25 -18.46 13.92
N ASP A 349 38.39 -19.03 14.29
CA ASP A 349 39.39 -19.50 13.32
C ASP A 349 38.85 -20.70 12.55
N LYS A 350 38.08 -21.57 13.21
CA LYS A 350 37.34 -22.66 12.57
C LYS A 350 36.38 -22.13 11.50
N ILE A 351 35.54 -21.15 11.83
CA ILE A 351 34.59 -20.57 10.87
C ILE A 351 35.31 -19.88 9.70
N ASP A 352 36.33 -19.07 9.99
CA ASP A 352 37.08 -18.35 8.96
C ASP A 352 37.80 -19.34 8.02
N ASN A 353 38.30 -20.47 8.53
CA ASN A 353 38.85 -21.56 7.72
C ASN A 353 37.79 -22.28 6.86
N VAL A 354 36.61 -22.56 7.40
CA VAL A 354 35.50 -23.16 6.65
C VAL A 354 35.08 -22.25 5.48
N ILE A 355 34.92 -20.95 5.74
CA ILE A 355 34.56 -19.98 4.70
C ILE A 355 35.67 -19.85 3.66
N LYS A 356 36.95 -19.85 4.08
CA LYS A 356 38.09 -19.87 3.16
C LYS A 356 38.06 -21.08 2.24
N ASN A 357 37.76 -22.27 2.77
CA ASN A 357 37.63 -23.48 1.97
C ASN A 357 36.48 -23.35 0.96
N TYR A 358 35.33 -22.81 1.37
CA TYR A 358 34.20 -22.56 0.46
C TYR A 358 34.54 -21.60 -0.67
N ASN A 359 35.29 -20.53 -0.39
CA ASN A 359 35.72 -19.57 -1.42
C ASN A 359 36.77 -20.12 -2.40
N ASN A 360 37.39 -21.26 -2.10
CA ASN A 360 38.38 -21.92 -2.96
C ASN A 360 37.78 -23.09 -3.78
N ILE A 361 36.47 -23.31 -3.73
CA ILE A 361 35.82 -24.38 -4.49
C ILE A 361 35.90 -24.08 -5.99
N ASN A 362 36.38 -25.05 -6.77
CA ASN A 362 36.32 -24.97 -8.23
C ASN A 362 34.91 -25.35 -8.73
N THR A 363 34.24 -24.40 -9.37
CA THR A 363 32.87 -24.54 -9.93
C THR A 363 32.76 -25.57 -11.04
N GLU A 364 33.82 -25.79 -11.81
CA GLU A 364 33.81 -26.74 -12.94
C GLU A 364 33.60 -28.18 -12.48
N ASN A 365 34.02 -28.48 -11.25
CA ASN A 365 33.89 -29.79 -10.63
C ASN A 365 32.53 -30.02 -9.95
N LEU A 366 31.63 -29.02 -9.96
CA LEU A 366 30.32 -29.12 -9.31
C LEU A 366 29.23 -29.50 -10.31
N GLU A 367 28.54 -30.59 -10.00
CA GLU A 367 27.29 -30.97 -10.66
C GLU A 367 26.13 -30.02 -10.30
N GLY A 368 25.05 -30.08 -11.07
CA GLY A 368 23.86 -29.27 -10.82
C GLY A 368 23.06 -29.78 -9.63
N ASN A 369 22.95 -28.97 -8.57
CA ASN A 369 22.14 -29.25 -7.38
C ASN A 369 20.77 -28.54 -7.41
N TYR A 370 19.93 -28.82 -6.41
CA TYR A 370 18.59 -28.22 -6.25
C TYR A 370 18.62 -26.69 -6.41
N PHE A 371 19.57 -26.01 -5.77
CA PHE A 371 19.63 -24.54 -5.82
C PHE A 371 19.91 -24.04 -7.24
N SER A 372 20.86 -24.65 -7.94
CA SER A 372 21.18 -24.31 -9.34
C SER A 372 20.04 -24.58 -10.31
N GLN A 373 19.29 -25.66 -10.12
CA GLN A 373 18.16 -26.02 -11.00
C GLN A 373 16.98 -25.05 -10.85
N HIS A 374 16.71 -24.57 -9.63
CA HIS A 374 15.55 -23.73 -9.36
C HIS A 374 15.82 -22.22 -9.47
N PHE A 375 17.02 -21.77 -9.09
CA PHE A 375 17.36 -20.33 -8.96
C PHE A 375 18.41 -19.85 -9.97
N GLY A 376 19.17 -20.76 -10.57
CA GLY A 376 20.21 -20.44 -11.56
C GLY A 376 19.63 -19.88 -12.86
N GLY A 377 20.33 -18.92 -13.46
CA GLY A 377 19.92 -18.22 -14.69
C GLY A 377 18.74 -17.25 -14.49
N LYS A 378 18.22 -17.11 -13.27
CA LYS A 378 17.10 -16.21 -12.92
C LYS A 378 17.53 -15.20 -11.85
N TYR A 379 17.76 -15.72 -10.65
CA TYR A 379 18.12 -14.93 -9.47
C TYR A 379 19.64 -14.77 -9.33
N PHE A 380 20.39 -15.76 -9.81
CA PHE A 380 21.85 -15.81 -9.76
C PHE A 380 22.39 -16.42 -11.07
N SER A 381 23.69 -16.26 -11.34
CA SER A 381 24.35 -17.00 -12.43
C SER A 381 24.30 -18.51 -12.15
N LEU A 382 24.45 -19.33 -13.19
CA LEU A 382 24.46 -20.79 -13.03
C LEU A 382 25.61 -21.27 -12.13
N ASN A 383 26.82 -20.72 -12.30
CA ASN A 383 27.99 -21.11 -11.51
C ASN A 383 27.85 -20.70 -10.04
N SER A 384 27.44 -19.45 -9.77
CA SER A 384 27.19 -18.99 -8.41
C SER A 384 26.10 -19.82 -7.73
N SER A 385 25.03 -20.21 -8.44
CA SER A 385 24.02 -21.10 -7.86
C SER A 385 24.53 -22.50 -7.52
N LYS A 386 25.45 -23.07 -8.32
CA LYS A 386 26.07 -24.36 -7.99
C LYS A 386 26.86 -24.26 -6.67
N ILE A 387 27.70 -23.24 -6.52
CA ILE A 387 28.46 -23.00 -5.29
C ILE A 387 27.53 -22.81 -4.10
N ILE A 388 26.52 -21.95 -4.23
CA ILE A 388 25.56 -21.68 -3.14
C ILE A 388 24.86 -22.96 -2.69
N GLY A 389 24.38 -23.77 -3.64
CA GLY A 389 23.73 -25.04 -3.34
C GLY A 389 24.66 -26.01 -2.62
N PHE A 390 25.90 -26.14 -3.11
CA PHE A 390 26.91 -26.99 -2.47
C PHE A 390 27.21 -26.54 -1.03
N ILE A 391 27.46 -25.25 -0.82
CA ILE A 391 27.76 -24.72 0.53
C ILE A 391 26.58 -24.96 1.46
N ARG A 392 25.35 -24.69 1.01
CA ARG A 392 24.13 -24.94 1.79
C ARG A 392 24.02 -26.40 2.23
N GLU A 393 24.19 -27.33 1.29
CA GLU A 393 24.11 -28.77 1.56
C GLU A 393 25.22 -29.21 2.51
N ASN A 394 26.45 -28.75 2.27
CA ASN A 394 27.60 -29.08 3.10
C ASN A 394 27.48 -28.55 4.54
N ILE A 395 26.89 -27.37 4.76
CA ILE A 395 26.62 -26.84 6.11
C ILE A 395 25.62 -27.76 6.85
N GLU A 396 24.57 -28.23 6.18
CA GLU A 396 23.58 -29.13 6.79
C GLU A 396 24.16 -30.52 7.08
N GLU A 397 24.93 -31.09 6.15
CA GLU A 397 25.58 -32.39 6.35
C GLU A 397 26.60 -32.35 7.49
N ASN A 398 27.34 -31.25 7.64
CA ASN A 398 28.33 -31.05 8.70
C ASN A 398 27.74 -30.51 10.01
N LYS A 399 26.41 -30.37 10.13
CA LYS A 399 25.74 -29.78 11.29
C LYS A 399 26.13 -30.43 12.62
N LYS A 400 26.44 -31.72 12.64
CA LYS A 400 26.87 -32.46 13.85
C LYS A 400 28.25 -32.04 14.36
N ASN A 401 29.10 -31.48 13.50
CA ASN A 401 30.46 -31.05 13.82
C ASN A 401 30.54 -29.56 14.17
N LEU A 402 29.40 -28.87 14.19
CA LEU A 402 29.28 -27.44 14.45
C LEU A 402 28.55 -27.22 15.78
N THR A 403 28.98 -26.24 16.56
CA THR A 403 28.11 -25.74 17.63
C THR A 403 26.87 -25.09 17.01
N ARG A 404 25.81 -24.93 17.80
CA ARG A 404 24.58 -24.31 17.31
C ARG A 404 24.83 -22.88 16.81
N LYS A 405 25.62 -22.09 17.54
CA LYS A 405 26.05 -20.75 17.10
C LYS A 405 26.90 -20.77 15.83
N GLU A 406 27.87 -21.68 15.71
CA GLU A 406 28.70 -21.83 14.50
C GLU A 406 27.84 -22.13 13.26
N TYR A 407 26.88 -23.05 13.39
CA TYR A 407 25.92 -23.37 12.33
C TYR A 407 25.14 -22.11 11.90
N TYR A 408 24.57 -21.36 12.83
CA TYR A 408 23.84 -20.14 12.49
C TYR A 408 24.73 -19.02 11.93
N ILE A 409 25.99 -18.91 12.37
CA ILE A 409 26.97 -17.99 11.79
C ILE A 409 27.21 -18.33 10.31
N LEU A 410 27.40 -19.60 9.96
CA LEU A 410 27.60 -20.02 8.57
C LEU A 410 26.35 -19.77 7.72
N ILE A 411 25.16 -20.11 8.23
CA ILE A 411 23.89 -19.84 7.54
C ILE A 411 23.68 -18.33 7.32
N ALA A 412 23.92 -17.50 8.33
CA ALA A 412 23.80 -16.05 8.22
C ALA A 412 24.81 -15.47 7.23
N SER A 413 26.06 -15.93 7.29
CA SER A 413 27.13 -15.53 6.37
C SER A 413 26.78 -15.86 4.92
N LEU A 414 26.25 -17.05 4.68
CA LEU A 414 25.79 -17.48 3.36
C LEU A 414 24.64 -16.60 2.88
N LEU A 415 23.63 -16.38 3.72
CA LEU A 415 22.46 -15.56 3.39
C LEU A 415 22.86 -14.12 3.00
N TYR A 416 23.73 -13.49 3.79
CA TYR A 416 24.18 -12.12 3.52
C TYR A 416 25.03 -12.02 2.25
N SER A 417 25.81 -13.07 1.95
CA SER A 417 26.62 -13.14 0.73
C SER A 417 25.76 -13.28 -0.52
N ILE A 418 24.76 -14.17 -0.47
CA ILE A 418 23.78 -14.39 -1.56
C ILE A 418 23.03 -13.09 -1.87
N ASP A 419 22.60 -12.36 -0.84
CA ASP A 419 21.85 -11.13 -0.97
C ASP A 419 22.61 -10.01 -1.72
N LYS A 420 23.94 -10.03 -1.71
CA LYS A 420 24.77 -9.06 -2.47
C LYS A 420 24.79 -9.30 -3.97
N ILE A 421 24.67 -10.55 -4.39
CA ILE A 421 24.72 -10.94 -5.80
C ILE A 421 23.33 -11.27 -6.37
N ALA A 422 22.28 -11.20 -5.53
CA ALA A 422 20.93 -11.51 -5.92
C ALA A 422 20.38 -10.51 -6.95
N ASN A 423 19.97 -11.00 -8.10
CA ASN A 423 19.34 -10.23 -9.17
C ASN A 423 17.84 -9.98 -8.88
N THR A 424 17.53 -9.34 -7.74
CA THR A 424 16.15 -9.13 -7.26
C THR A 424 15.72 -7.65 -7.30
N VAL A 425 14.40 -7.42 -7.41
CA VAL A 425 13.76 -6.09 -7.40
C VAL A 425 13.51 -5.51 -6.00
N GLY A 426 14.09 -6.11 -4.95
CA GLY A 426 13.92 -5.68 -3.55
C GLY A 426 13.27 -6.71 -2.64
N HIS A 427 12.53 -7.68 -3.19
CA HIS A 427 12.04 -8.88 -2.49
C HIS A 427 12.39 -10.14 -3.31
N TYR A 428 12.64 -11.26 -2.63
CA TYR A 428 12.80 -12.58 -3.25
C TYR A 428 11.42 -13.07 -3.71
N ASP A 429 11.11 -12.85 -4.99
CA ASP A 429 9.96 -13.42 -5.73
C ASP A 429 9.87 -12.82 -7.15
N ALA A 430 10.61 -11.73 -7.41
CA ALA A 430 10.77 -11.17 -8.73
C ALA A 430 12.24 -10.85 -9.02
N TYR A 431 12.68 -11.18 -10.24
CA TYR A 431 14.03 -10.94 -10.72
C TYR A 431 14.00 -10.10 -12.00
N PHE A 432 15.07 -9.34 -12.26
CA PHE A 432 15.19 -8.61 -13.51
C PHE A 432 15.56 -9.57 -14.63
N LYS A 433 14.80 -9.58 -15.74
CA LYS A 433 15.25 -10.23 -16.97
C LYS A 433 16.40 -9.43 -17.58
N LYS A 434 17.63 -9.82 -17.25
CA LYS A 434 18.86 -9.25 -17.80
C LYS A 434 19.45 -10.21 -18.82
N SER A 435 20.13 -9.66 -19.83
CA SER A 435 20.93 -10.44 -20.79
C SER A 435 22.14 -11.10 -20.14
N TYR A 436 22.59 -10.59 -19.00
CA TYR A 436 23.71 -11.09 -18.23
C TYR A 436 23.44 -10.94 -16.72
N ILE A 437 23.78 -11.99 -15.96
CA ILE A 437 23.77 -11.98 -14.48
C ILE A 437 25.22 -12.13 -14.03
N GLU A 438 25.66 -11.21 -13.17
CA GLU A 438 27.02 -11.21 -12.63
C GLU A 438 27.34 -12.54 -11.95
N ASP A 439 28.51 -13.08 -12.30
CA ASP A 439 29.03 -14.32 -11.73
C ASP A 439 30.23 -13.97 -10.84
N GLY A 440 30.10 -14.23 -9.54
CA GLY A 440 31.08 -13.71 -8.58
C GLY A 440 30.69 -13.96 -7.13
N PHE A 441 30.09 -15.13 -6.83
CA PHE A 441 29.80 -15.50 -5.45
C PHE A 441 31.09 -15.52 -4.62
N PHE A 442 31.09 -14.74 -3.54
CA PHE A 442 32.16 -14.72 -2.56
C PHE A 442 31.55 -14.61 -1.16
N MET A 443 31.80 -15.62 -0.33
CA MET A 443 31.25 -15.69 1.01
C MET A 443 32.10 -14.90 1.99
N ARG A 444 31.46 -14.04 2.80
CA ARG A 444 32.10 -13.35 3.93
C ARG A 444 31.44 -13.72 5.23
N SER A 445 32.24 -13.80 6.29
CA SER A 445 31.77 -14.09 7.65
C SER A 445 30.98 -12.90 8.22
N ILE A 446 30.03 -13.16 9.12
CA ILE A 446 29.37 -12.11 9.92
C ILE A 446 30.23 -11.70 11.13
N ASP A 447 29.97 -10.52 11.69
CA ASP A 447 30.55 -10.06 12.96
C ASP A 447 29.47 -10.10 14.06
N PRO A 448 29.41 -11.16 14.91
CA PRO A 448 28.40 -11.27 15.95
C PRO A 448 28.44 -10.10 16.94
N VAL A 449 27.28 -9.75 17.50
CA VAL A 449 27.15 -8.69 18.51
C VAL A 449 27.56 -9.25 19.87
N ASN A 450 28.35 -8.48 20.62
CA ASN A 450 28.69 -8.83 22.00
C ASN A 450 27.51 -8.49 22.93
N VAL A 451 26.81 -9.51 23.46
CA VAL A 451 25.63 -9.37 24.30
C VAL A 451 25.93 -9.93 25.70
N LYS A 452 25.60 -9.18 26.76
CA LYS A 452 25.84 -9.60 28.16
C LYS A 452 24.89 -10.72 28.60
N SER A 453 23.60 -10.62 28.30
CA SER A 453 22.62 -11.70 28.44
C SER A 453 21.44 -11.51 27.48
N GLY A 454 20.96 -12.57 26.83
CA GLY A 454 19.89 -12.50 25.84
C GLY A 454 18.98 -13.72 25.92
N SER A 455 17.66 -13.50 25.85
CA SER A 455 16.68 -14.56 25.68
C SER A 455 16.07 -14.47 24.29
N LEU A 456 16.32 -15.47 23.47
CA LEU A 456 15.82 -15.58 22.11
C LEU A 456 14.57 -16.45 22.13
N SER A 457 13.40 -15.82 22.01
CA SER A 457 12.11 -16.52 21.89
C SER A 457 11.64 -16.51 20.45
N HIS A 458 10.85 -17.52 20.10
CA HIS A 458 10.37 -17.72 18.74
C HIS A 458 8.88 -17.46 18.62
#